data_AF-A0A8T1FGP6-F1
#
_entry.id   AF-A0A8T1FGP6-F1
#
_cell.length_a   1.000
_cell.length_b   1.000
_cell.length_c   1.000
_cell.angle_alpha   90.00
_cell.angle_beta   90.00
_cell.angle_gamma   90.00
#
_symmetry.space_group_name_H-M   'P 1'
#
loop_
_entity.id
_entity.type
_entity.pdbx_description
1 polymer ?
#
loop_
_entity_poly.entity_id
_entity_poly.type
_entity_poly.pdbx_seq_one_letter_code
_entity_poly.pdbx_strand_id
1 'polypeptide(L)'
;MASLTTRLAQQLMDQKTGTDMWAELCKINEERNNDATKAQKAYRLQGELHRNHLRTNGDVRGHLYAMFRIKNELEELGSPLSDLQMVDMLLCSLPTQVCYNELRRKVLFSSNMSKYTPALGAR
;
A
#
# COMPACT_ATOMS: atom_id res chain seq x y z
N MET A 1 -6.22 -0.01 21.68
CA MET A 1 -5.69 -0.40 23.01
C MET A 1 -6.02 -1.86 23.23
N ALA A 2 -5.07 -2.76 22.98
CA ALA A 2 -5.27 -4.20 23.17
C ALA A 2 -5.13 -4.54 24.66
N SER A 3 -6.16 -5.15 25.26
CA SER A 3 -6.10 -5.63 26.65
C SER A 3 -5.35 -6.97 26.73
N LEU A 4 -4.49 -7.11 27.75
CA LEU A 4 -3.86 -8.35 28.18
C LEU A 4 -4.93 -9.24 28.83
N THR A 5 -5.18 -10.42 28.27
CA THR A 5 -6.07 -11.40 28.90
C THR A 5 -5.37 -12.05 30.09
N THR A 6 -6.12 -12.47 31.10
CA THR A 6 -5.61 -13.13 32.33
C THR A 6 -4.74 -14.34 32.03
N ARG A 7 -5.11 -15.14 31.03
CA ARG A 7 -4.34 -16.30 30.57
C ARG A 7 -2.96 -15.91 30.02
N LEU A 8 -2.88 -14.81 29.28
CA LEU A 8 -1.63 -14.33 28.68
C LEU A 8 -0.70 -13.76 29.77
N ALA A 9 -1.28 -13.08 30.77
CA ALA A 9 -0.54 -12.58 31.93
C ALA A 9 0.07 -13.72 32.75
N GLN A 10 -0.65 -14.83 32.92
CA GLN A 10 -0.10 -16.04 33.58
C GLN A 10 1.06 -16.66 32.81
N GLN A 11 0.94 -16.82 31.49
CA GLN A 11 2.04 -17.35 30.66
C GLN A 11 3.29 -16.47 30.68
N LEU A 12 3.13 -15.16 30.84
CA LEU A 12 4.25 -14.24 31.03
C LEU A 12 4.88 -14.42 32.41
N MET A 13 4.08 -14.55 33.47
CA MET A 13 4.58 -14.75 34.84
C MET A 13 5.32 -16.08 35.05
N ASP A 14 5.09 -17.07 34.19
CA ASP A 14 5.78 -18.36 34.22
C ASP A 14 7.21 -18.33 33.62
N GLN A 15 7.65 -17.20 33.08
CA GLN A 15 9.02 -17.05 32.55
C GLN A 15 10.06 -16.91 33.67
N LYS A 16 11.24 -17.51 33.45
CA LYS A 16 12.30 -17.60 34.47
C LYS A 16 12.95 -16.27 34.81
N THR A 17 13.00 -15.33 33.86
CA THR A 17 13.65 -14.03 34.06
C THR A 17 12.80 -12.90 33.50
N GLY A 18 12.96 -11.70 34.06
CA GLY A 18 12.28 -10.50 33.57
C GLY A 18 12.67 -10.14 32.12
N THR A 19 13.87 -10.54 31.68
CA THR A 19 14.30 -10.37 30.28
C THR A 19 13.51 -11.29 29.34
N ASP A 20 13.27 -12.54 29.74
CA ASP A 20 12.45 -13.49 28.97
C ASP A 20 10.97 -13.04 28.93
N MET A 21 10.45 -12.50 30.05
CA MET A 21 9.12 -11.88 30.11
C MET A 21 9.01 -10.72 29.11
N TRP A 22 10.01 -9.85 29.07
CA TRP A 22 10.01 -8.68 28.18
C TRP A 22 10.13 -9.09 26.71
N ALA A 23 10.98 -10.08 26.40
CA ALA A 23 11.13 -10.61 25.05
C ALA A 23 9.82 -11.23 24.54
N GLU A 24 9.10 -11.99 25.37
CA GLU A 24 7.79 -12.54 24.98
C GLU A 24 6.71 -11.47 24.86
N LEU A 25 6.73 -10.42 25.70
CA LEU A 25 5.84 -9.26 25.52
C LEU A 25 6.10 -8.55 24.19
N CYS A 26 7.36 -8.32 23.84
CA CYS A 26 7.74 -7.74 22.55
C CYS A 26 7.25 -8.63 21.40
N LYS A 27 7.50 -9.94 21.49
CA LYS A 27 7.11 -10.91 20.47
C LYS A 27 5.60 -11.00 20.31
N ILE A 28 4.82 -11.05 21.39
CA ILE A 28 3.35 -11.07 21.32
C ILE A 28 2.79 -9.74 20.80
N ASN A 29 3.40 -8.60 21.16
CA ASN A 29 3.00 -7.30 20.64
C ASN A 29 3.36 -7.15 19.16
N GLU A 30 4.51 -7.67 18.73
CA GLU A 30 4.92 -7.76 17.33
C GLU A 30 3.98 -8.70 16.58
N GLU A 31 3.72 -9.92 17.09
CA GLU A 31 2.79 -10.94 16.57
C GLU A 31 1.32 -10.48 16.49
N ARG A 32 0.82 -9.70 17.47
CA ARG A 32 -0.52 -9.10 17.42
C ARG A 32 -0.60 -7.82 16.58
N ASN A 33 0.50 -7.12 16.36
CA ASN A 33 0.61 -6.09 15.33
C ASN A 33 0.98 -6.68 13.95
N ASN A 34 1.19 -7.99 13.81
CA ASN A 34 2.13 -8.51 12.81
C ASN A 34 1.57 -8.70 11.43
N ASP A 35 0.63 -9.59 11.19
CA ASP A 35 0.32 -9.98 9.80
C ASP A 35 -1.13 -9.79 9.46
N ALA A 36 -2.06 -10.22 10.33
CA ALA A 36 -3.49 -10.05 10.09
C ALA A 36 -3.88 -8.56 9.99
N THR A 37 -3.34 -7.71 10.85
CA THR A 37 -3.62 -6.27 10.81
C THR A 37 -2.96 -5.58 9.61
N LYS A 38 -1.73 -5.96 9.26
CA LYS A 38 -1.05 -5.45 8.06
C LYS A 38 -1.79 -5.88 6.79
N ALA A 39 -2.17 -7.15 6.70
CA ALA A 39 -2.96 -7.70 5.60
C ALA A 39 -4.33 -7.00 5.48
N GLN A 40 -5.03 -6.78 6.60
CA GLN A 40 -6.30 -6.05 6.58
C GLN A 40 -6.12 -4.59 6.14
N LYS A 41 -5.05 -3.91 6.59
CA LYS A 41 -4.73 -2.54 6.17
C LYS A 41 -4.38 -2.51 4.68
N ALA A 42 -3.58 -3.47 4.20
CA ALA A 42 -3.22 -3.61 2.79
C ALA A 42 -4.46 -3.85 1.92
N TYR A 43 -5.35 -4.76 2.33
CA TYR A 43 -6.62 -5.00 1.64
C TYR A 43 -7.48 -3.73 1.54
N ARG A 44 -7.58 -2.97 2.64
CA ARG A 44 -8.30 -1.69 2.65
C ARG A 44 -7.69 -0.68 1.69
N LEU A 45 -6.36 -0.55 1.68
CA LEU A 45 -5.62 0.37 0.82
C LEU A 45 -5.74 -0.01 -0.66
N GLN A 46 -5.68 -1.30 -1.00
CA GLN A 46 -5.97 -1.79 -2.36
C GLN A 46 -7.39 -1.41 -2.78
N GLY A 47 -8.39 -1.62 -1.92
CA GLY A 47 -9.75 -1.21 -2.19
C GLY A 47 -9.94 0.31 -2.30
N GLU A 48 -9.14 1.11 -1.59
CA GLU A 48 -9.10 2.57 -1.73
C GLU A 48 -8.50 2.97 -3.08
N LEU A 49 -7.39 2.34 -3.49
CA LEU A 49 -6.76 2.58 -4.78
C LEU A 49 -7.70 2.31 -5.95
N HIS A 50 -8.43 1.20 -5.91
CA HIS A 50 -9.41 0.83 -6.94
C HIS A 50 -10.59 1.82 -7.05
N ARG A 51 -11.00 2.42 -5.94
CA ARG A 51 -12.15 3.35 -5.89
C ARG A 51 -11.73 4.80 -6.03
N ASN A 52 -10.43 5.08 -6.02
CA ASN A 52 -9.90 6.42 -6.16
C ASN A 52 -9.98 6.84 -7.63
N HIS A 53 -11.05 7.55 -7.98
CA HIS A 53 -11.23 8.10 -9.32
C HIS A 53 -10.98 9.60 -9.32
N LEU A 54 -10.19 10.06 -10.29
CA LEU A 54 -10.01 11.48 -10.54
C LEU A 54 -11.36 12.05 -10.98
N ARG A 55 -11.81 13.11 -10.29
CA ARG A 55 -13.04 13.82 -10.67
C ARG A 55 -12.86 14.55 -12.00
N THR A 56 -13.97 14.74 -12.72
CA THR A 56 -14.00 15.63 -13.89
C THR A 56 -13.51 17.02 -13.48
N ASN A 57 -12.47 17.53 -14.16
CA ASN A 57 -11.79 18.79 -13.84
C ASN A 57 -11.13 18.84 -12.45
N GLY A 58 -10.87 17.68 -11.85
CA GLY A 58 -10.14 17.58 -10.58
C GLY A 58 -8.66 17.88 -10.72
N ASP A 59 -8.01 18.11 -9.58
CA ASP A 59 -6.55 18.29 -9.51
C ASP A 59 -5.82 16.97 -9.81
N VAL A 60 -5.25 16.87 -11.02
CA VAL A 60 -4.46 15.73 -11.46
C VAL A 60 -3.27 15.49 -10.54
N ARG A 61 -2.60 16.56 -10.09
CA ARG A 61 -1.39 16.43 -9.27
C ARG A 61 -1.73 15.90 -7.88
N GLY A 62 -2.77 16.45 -7.25
CA GLY A 62 -3.29 15.95 -5.99
C GLY A 62 -3.75 14.49 -6.07
N HIS A 63 -4.37 14.11 -7.19
CA HIS A 63 -4.78 12.73 -7.44
C HIS A 63 -3.57 11.77 -7.53
N LEU A 64 -2.54 12.13 -8.31
CA LEU A 64 -1.31 11.34 -8.41
C LEU A 64 -0.62 11.19 -7.06
N TYR A 65 -0.53 12.26 -6.27
CA TYR A 65 0.03 12.19 -4.91
C TYR A 65 -0.77 11.26 -4.00
N ALA A 66 -2.10 11.27 -4.06
CA ALA A 66 -2.92 10.34 -3.29
C ALA A 66 -2.64 8.89 -3.69
N MET A 67 -2.53 8.59 -4.99
CA MET A 67 -2.21 7.24 -5.48
C MET A 67 -0.80 6.80 -5.05
N PHE A 68 0.20 7.68 -5.17
CA PHE A 68 1.58 7.35 -4.75
C PHE A 68 1.69 7.18 -3.24
N ARG A 69 0.95 7.95 -2.45
CA ARG A 69 0.86 7.74 -1.00
C ARG A 69 0.36 6.34 -0.68
N ILE A 70 -0.73 5.91 -1.33
CA ILE A 70 -1.28 4.55 -1.14
C ILE A 70 -0.28 3.48 -1.58
N LYS A 71 0.43 3.68 -2.71
CA LYS A 71 1.50 2.77 -3.16
C LYS A 71 2.58 2.60 -2.09
N ASN A 72 3.09 3.69 -1.54
CA ASN A 72 4.16 3.66 -0.54
C ASN A 72 3.69 3.01 0.76
N GLU A 73 2.46 3.31 1.21
CA GLU A 73 1.88 2.65 2.39
C GLU A 73 1.71 1.14 2.19
N LEU A 74 1.39 0.68 0.98
CA LEU A 74 1.32 -0.75 0.64
C LEU A 74 2.70 -1.42 0.67
N GLU A 75 3.73 -0.72 0.20
CA GLU A 75 5.13 -1.19 0.25
C GLU A 75 5.63 -1.34 1.70
N GLU A 76 5.36 -0.35 2.57
CA GLU A 76 5.68 -0.41 4.00
C GLU A 76 4.99 -1.59 4.72
N LEU A 77 3.83 -2.03 4.23
CA LEU A 77 3.09 -3.18 4.75
C LEU A 77 3.55 -4.52 4.17
N GLY A 78 4.59 -4.53 3.33
CA GLY A 78 5.09 -5.75 2.67
C GLY A 78 4.20 -6.26 1.54
N SER A 79 3.34 -5.40 0.98
CA SER A 79 2.43 -5.71 -0.13
C SER A 79 2.69 -4.79 -1.34
N PRO A 80 3.90 -4.78 -1.92
CA PRO A 80 4.26 -3.83 -2.98
C PRO A 80 3.43 -4.04 -4.24
N LEU A 81 3.09 -2.93 -4.91
CA LEU A 81 2.49 -2.95 -6.24
C LEU A 81 3.59 -2.92 -7.30
N SER A 82 3.51 -3.81 -8.28
CA SER A 82 4.35 -3.74 -9.47
C SER A 82 4.07 -2.47 -10.27
N ASP A 83 5.05 -2.02 -11.05
CA ASP A 83 4.88 -0.84 -11.90
C ASP A 83 3.74 -1.00 -12.91
N LEU A 84 3.54 -2.22 -13.44
CA LEU A 84 2.44 -2.52 -14.34
C LEU A 84 1.08 -2.38 -13.63
N GLN A 85 0.95 -2.93 -12.41
CA GLN A 85 -0.26 -2.75 -11.61
C GLN A 85 -0.51 -1.27 -11.31
N MET A 86 0.53 -0.51 -10.97
CA MET A 86 0.37 0.92 -10.68
C MET A 86 -0.10 1.70 -11.91
N VAL A 87 0.48 1.43 -13.09
CA VAL A 87 0.07 2.05 -14.35
C VAL A 87 -1.37 1.69 -14.70
N ASP A 88 -1.75 0.43 -14.55
CA ASP A 88 -3.13 -0.03 -14.80
C ASP A 88 -4.13 0.69 -13.88
N MET A 89 -3.86 0.74 -12.57
CA MET A 89 -4.71 1.46 -11.60
C MET A 89 -4.82 2.94 -11.94
N LEU A 90 -3.71 3.57 -12.36
CA LEU A 90 -3.69 4.97 -12.76
C LEU A 90 -4.57 5.19 -13.98
N LEU A 91 -4.44 4.37 -15.03
CA LEU A 91 -5.29 4.47 -16.22
C LEU A 91 -6.78 4.22 -15.91
N CYS A 92 -7.10 3.28 -15.01
CA CYS A 92 -8.45 3.01 -14.54
C CYS A 92 -9.04 4.16 -13.70
N SER A 93 -8.19 4.92 -12.99
CA SER A 93 -8.64 6.03 -12.14
C SER A 93 -9.08 7.28 -12.91
N LEU A 94 -8.67 7.44 -14.18
CA LEU A 94 -8.90 8.67 -14.95
C LEU A 94 -10.38 8.80 -15.41
N PRO A 95 -10.90 10.01 -15.64
CA PRO A 95 -12.19 10.22 -16.30
C PRO A 95 -12.24 9.67 -17.72
N THR A 96 -13.45 9.44 -18.25
CA THR A 96 -13.71 9.06 -19.65
C THR A 96 -13.72 10.25 -20.62
N GLN A 97 -12.83 11.21 -20.41
CA GLN A 97 -12.67 12.38 -21.30
C GLN A 97 -11.71 12.06 -22.44
N VAL A 98 -11.85 12.77 -23.56
CA VAL A 98 -11.07 12.54 -24.79
C VAL A 98 -9.56 12.56 -24.51
N CYS A 99 -9.06 13.54 -23.76
CA CYS A 99 -7.64 13.66 -23.42
C CYS A 99 -7.09 12.43 -22.66
N TYR A 100 -7.85 11.89 -21.71
CA TYR A 100 -7.45 10.70 -20.94
C TYR A 100 -7.63 9.40 -21.74
N ASN A 101 -8.61 9.33 -22.63
CA ASN A 101 -8.77 8.19 -23.53
C ASN A 101 -7.64 8.10 -24.56
N GLU A 102 -7.16 9.23 -25.06
CA GLU A 102 -5.94 9.28 -25.89
C GLU A 102 -4.72 8.77 -25.12
N LEU A 103 -4.58 9.17 -23.85
CA LEU A 103 -3.51 8.66 -22.99
C LEU A 103 -3.59 7.14 -22.80
N ARG A 104 -4.78 6.61 -22.46
CA ARG A 104 -5.02 5.16 -22.37
C ARG A 104 -4.62 4.47 -23.65
N ARG A 105 -5.04 5.00 -24.80
CA ARG A 105 -4.71 4.39 -26.09
C ARG A 105 -3.20 4.38 -26.34
N LYS A 106 -2.51 5.48 -26.07
CA LYS A 106 -1.05 5.56 -26.22
C LYS A 106 -0.34 4.59 -25.29
N VAL A 107 -0.76 4.47 -24.03
CA VAL A 107 -0.10 3.57 -23.08
C VAL A 107 -0.39 2.10 -23.38
N LEU A 108 -1.63 1.74 -23.73
CA LEU A 108 -2.01 0.35 -23.98
C LEU A 108 -1.59 -0.18 -25.36
N PHE A 109 -1.52 0.70 -26.38
CA PHE A 109 -1.30 0.28 -27.77
C PHE A 109 -0.02 0.84 -28.39
N SER A 110 0.81 1.61 -27.68
CA SER A 110 2.13 1.96 -28.20
C SER A 110 3.11 0.80 -28.02
N SER A 111 3.70 0.34 -29.12
CA SER A 111 4.69 -0.74 -29.17
C SER A 111 6.04 -0.40 -28.50
N ASN A 112 6.14 0.71 -27.77
CA ASN A 112 7.40 1.22 -27.22
C ASN A 112 7.18 1.93 -25.86
N MET A 113 7.03 1.13 -24.80
CA MET A 113 6.94 1.59 -23.40
C MET A 113 8.20 2.33 -22.91
N SER A 114 9.35 2.12 -23.56
CA SER A 114 10.63 2.78 -23.24
C SER A 114 10.61 4.31 -23.37
N LYS A 115 9.62 4.88 -24.09
CA LYS A 115 9.46 6.33 -24.24
C LYS A 115 8.78 7.01 -23.05
N TYR A 116 8.17 6.24 -22.14
CA TYR A 116 7.38 6.76 -21.03
C TYR A 116 7.97 6.43 -19.65
N THR A 117 9.02 5.62 -19.58
CA THR A 117 9.81 5.44 -18.37
C THR A 117 10.73 6.66 -18.20
N PRO A 118 10.58 7.48 -17.13
CA PRO A 118 11.56 8.51 -16.85
C PRO A 118 12.89 7.82 -16.59
N ALA A 119 13.93 8.14 -17.37
CA ALA A 119 15.26 7.66 -17.09
C ALA A 119 15.68 8.19 -15.71
N LEU A 120 15.80 7.30 -14.72
CA LEU A 120 16.56 7.59 -13.50
C LEU A 120 17.98 7.92 -13.98
N GLY A 121 18.36 9.19 -13.80
CA GLY A 121 19.34 9.89 -14.62
C GLY A 121 20.74 9.30 -14.70
N ALA A 122 21.49 9.79 -15.68
CA ALA A 122 22.94 9.67 -15.72
C ALA A 122 23.56 11.06 -15.98
N ARG A 123 24.12 11.61 -14.89
CA ARG A 123 25.07 12.73 -14.74
C ARG A 123 24.58 14.15 -15.00
#